data_AF-A0A6N7CUK3-F1
#
_entry.id   AF-A0A6N7CUK3-F1
#
_cell.length_a   1.000
_cell.length_b   1.000
_cell.length_c   1.000
_cell.angle_alpha   90.00
_cell.angle_beta   90.00
_cell.angle_gamma   90.00
#
_symmetry.space_group_name_H-M   'P 1'
#
loop_
_entity.id
_entity.type
_entity.pdbx_description
1 polymer ?
#
loop_
_entity_poly.entity_id
_entity_poly.type
_entity_poly.pdbx_seq_one_letter_code
_entity_poly.pdbx_strand_id
1 'polypeptide(L)'
;MADDQYALFEFDDTTTNVDPADVPPEPESDEQPDVAEDISTPPPPETDGAVAATPPAWETLPAGDEADGHALIVTVEGTYTPSGRELTGPVDSVEKLDKLIRWAALTPLGAPPQVWIVNHGACEALGWVIDPGSEDDFEDMEALRTRAASDLTAVLQATLTPMLNAGWELRGDPGHVVHLSRSVGKFTSMVDVVIEPYVWTYWNKDFGWNNRVGEMGILGSPTAGTYLPDDDLPAARELGRRLAWSAKNLGVLPGPTPARTGAAIVDKIKRERTRSGKGLVVATAGPVPPLDGAPRGDLEPAVGWTRVPDAEDLEGTSRVVSIDQRAAYLASAGMLEFGYGQPEHLTGEAAAAAAVGDKGAPFGLWRVTLPPGQTLSLPGKLPLPHPHMLEDQPVQTWVTSVSLDGLCSPVADGGIGADLDDLDITEAWVYPQQGRVLDKWAKILREARRTAVDIDDAPTKRFVGSCYKGYIGRMVNPDMWTATRMQHHHQPLWRASIIAHCRWRGRRVAMRIAREHGRWPIRTVTDSWVYLLAEGEDIADPSEALGKMSVEKDTIVTDTLLSAFASAEDVHDVNLAIKAAFAEDEDE
;
A
#
# COMPACT_ATOMS: atom_id res chain seq x y z
N MET A 1 -2.59 17.65 -30.74
CA MET A 1 -3.67 18.02 -29.81
C MET A 1 -3.53 17.02 -28.69
N ALA A 2 -2.89 17.47 -27.63
CA ALA A 2 -2.49 16.68 -26.49
C ALA A 2 -3.67 16.64 -25.51
N ASP A 3 -4.07 15.45 -25.09
CA ASP A 3 -5.08 15.26 -24.08
C ASP A 3 -4.39 15.28 -22.71
N ASP A 4 -4.80 16.26 -21.90
CA ASP A 4 -4.36 16.49 -20.52
C ASP A 4 -4.81 15.34 -19.61
N GLN A 5 -3.84 14.68 -19.00
CA GLN A 5 -4.03 13.62 -18.01
C GLN A 5 -4.15 14.28 -16.62
N TYR A 6 -5.38 14.60 -16.22
CA TYR A 6 -5.65 15.27 -14.95
C TYR A 6 -5.39 14.38 -13.72
N ALA A 7 -4.81 14.99 -12.70
CA ALA A 7 -4.26 14.41 -11.50
C ALA A 7 -5.27 13.60 -10.65
N LEU A 8 -4.83 12.42 -10.17
CA LEU A 8 -5.36 11.81 -8.96
C LEU A 8 -4.56 12.38 -7.78
N PHE A 9 -5.24 13.17 -6.94
CA PHE A 9 -4.74 13.90 -5.75
C PHE A 9 -4.01 15.22 -6.06
N GLU A 10 -4.78 16.29 -6.29
CA GLU A 10 -4.29 17.66 -6.13
C GLU A 10 -4.58 18.13 -4.70
N PHE A 11 -3.51 18.49 -3.98
CA PHE A 11 -3.57 19.42 -2.84
C PHE A 11 -2.96 20.72 -3.35
N ASP A 12 -3.73 21.81 -3.26
CA ASP A 12 -3.28 23.15 -3.65
C ASP A 12 -2.33 23.68 -2.57
N ASP A 13 -1.06 23.85 -2.92
CA ASP A 13 -0.03 24.39 -2.03
C ASP A 13 0.52 25.68 -2.64
N THR A 14 -0.24 26.76 -2.50
CA THR A 14 0.20 28.10 -2.89
C THR A 14 1.26 28.59 -1.91
N THR A 15 2.54 28.29 -2.18
CA THR A 15 3.67 28.95 -1.54
C THR A 15 4.11 30.16 -2.38
N THR A 16 3.85 31.35 -1.85
CA THR A 16 4.38 32.61 -2.38
C THR A 16 5.89 32.68 -2.16
N ASN A 17 6.66 32.84 -3.26
CA ASN A 17 8.10 33.12 -3.28
C ASN A 17 8.48 34.28 -2.36
N VAL A 18 9.49 34.08 -1.51
CA VAL A 18 10.22 35.16 -0.80
C VAL A 18 11.68 35.14 -1.26
N ASP A 19 12.18 36.31 -1.64
CA ASP A 19 13.48 36.59 -2.26
C ASP A 19 14.66 36.35 -1.28
N PRO A 20 15.81 35.76 -1.66
CA PRO A 20 16.84 35.29 -0.73
C PRO A 20 17.80 36.38 -0.19
N ALA A 21 17.38 37.64 -0.14
CA ALA A 21 18.29 38.77 0.12
C ALA A 21 18.31 39.31 1.57
N ASP A 22 17.54 38.77 2.52
CA ASP A 22 17.40 39.37 3.87
C ASP A 22 17.63 38.38 5.03
N VAL A 23 18.86 37.88 5.19
CA VAL A 23 19.32 37.29 6.47
C VAL A 23 20.70 37.88 6.85
N PRO A 24 20.85 38.57 8.01
CA PRO A 24 22.13 39.07 8.50
C PRO A 24 22.92 38.00 9.29
N PRO A 25 24.28 38.08 9.36
CA PRO A 25 25.12 37.03 9.94
C PRO A 25 25.26 37.13 11.46
N GLU A 26 25.39 35.97 12.13
CA GLU A 26 25.69 35.81 13.56
C GLU A 26 27.18 36.05 13.89
N PRO A 27 27.53 36.51 15.11
CA PRO A 27 28.91 36.76 15.51
C PRO A 27 29.57 35.59 16.29
N GLU A 28 30.88 35.45 16.08
CA GLU A 28 31.82 34.61 16.83
C GLU A 28 32.01 35.07 18.28
N SER A 29 32.30 34.12 19.19
CA SER A 29 32.96 34.42 20.47
C SER A 29 33.99 33.35 20.84
N ASP A 30 35.26 33.77 20.80
CA ASP A 30 36.42 33.16 21.46
C ASP A 30 36.32 33.31 22.99
N GLU A 31 36.69 32.28 23.76
CA GLU A 31 37.42 32.46 25.03
C GLU A 31 38.12 31.17 25.50
N GLN A 32 39.44 31.28 25.66
CA GLN A 32 40.38 30.45 26.44
C GLN A 32 41.37 31.47 27.10
N PRO A 33 42.27 31.12 28.06
CA PRO A 33 42.62 29.83 28.68
C PRO A 33 42.88 29.92 30.23
N ASP A 34 43.31 28.82 30.88
CA ASP A 34 44.45 28.89 31.82
C ASP A 34 45.13 27.52 32.08
N VAL A 35 46.44 27.57 32.38
CA VAL A 35 47.44 26.49 32.31
C VAL A 35 47.96 26.07 33.69
N ALA A 36 48.23 24.77 33.94
CA ALA A 36 49.34 24.30 34.80
C ALA A 36 49.64 22.77 34.71
N GLU A 37 50.80 22.45 34.12
CA GLU A 37 51.81 21.38 34.31
C GLU A 37 51.49 19.94 34.82
N ASP A 38 51.55 18.99 33.86
CA ASP A 38 52.47 17.84 33.69
C ASP A 38 52.91 16.94 34.88
N ILE A 39 52.51 15.65 34.86
CA ILE A 39 53.39 14.48 35.14
C ILE A 39 52.96 13.27 34.29
N SER A 40 53.87 12.84 33.42
CA SER A 40 53.81 11.66 32.54
C SER A 40 53.78 10.30 33.27
N THR A 41 52.86 9.41 32.88
CA THR A 41 52.99 7.93 33.01
C THR A 41 52.34 7.26 31.79
N PRO A 42 53.00 6.32 31.09
CA PRO A 42 52.43 5.76 29.85
C PRO A 42 51.30 4.76 30.15
N PRO A 43 50.14 4.83 29.47
CA PRO A 43 49.11 3.81 29.56
C PRO A 43 49.48 2.54 28.77
N PRO A 44 49.03 1.35 29.21
CA PRO A 44 49.21 0.08 28.50
C PRO A 44 48.40 0.06 27.20
N PRO A 45 48.72 -0.84 26.24
CA PRO A 45 48.12 -0.80 24.92
C PRO A 45 46.60 -0.97 25.01
N GLU A 46 45.89 -0.01 24.44
CA GLU A 46 44.45 -0.10 24.18
C GLU A 46 44.21 -1.31 23.28
N THR A 47 43.44 -2.26 23.82
CA THR A 47 42.76 -3.25 22.99
C THR A 47 41.52 -2.53 22.48
N ASP A 48 41.45 -2.33 21.17
CA ASP A 48 40.25 -1.87 20.48
C ASP A 48 39.10 -2.82 20.82
N GLY A 49 38.35 -2.46 21.86
CA GLY A 49 37.06 -3.04 22.18
C GLY A 49 36.06 -2.52 21.18
N ALA A 50 36.05 -3.08 19.97
CA ALA A 50 34.89 -2.98 19.09
C ALA A 50 33.69 -3.52 19.87
N VAL A 51 32.80 -2.63 20.29
CA VAL A 51 31.48 -3.01 20.79
C VAL A 51 30.80 -3.68 19.60
N ALA A 52 30.78 -5.02 19.60
CA ALA A 52 30.15 -5.78 18.52
C ALA A 52 28.69 -5.32 18.43
N ALA A 53 28.34 -4.68 17.31
CA ALA A 53 26.96 -4.34 17.00
C ALA A 53 26.13 -5.62 17.14
N THR A 54 24.98 -5.51 17.80
CA THR A 54 24.07 -6.66 17.90
C THR A 54 23.65 -7.02 16.47
N PRO A 55 23.77 -8.30 16.05
CA PRO A 55 23.38 -8.69 14.70
C PRO A 55 21.93 -8.30 14.44
N PRO A 56 21.58 -7.89 13.21
CA PRO A 56 20.21 -7.51 12.86
C PRO A 56 19.21 -8.60 13.24
N ALA A 57 18.03 -8.21 13.73
CA ALA A 57 17.02 -9.16 14.22
C ALA A 57 16.65 -10.25 13.20
N TRP A 58 16.72 -9.94 11.90
CA TRP A 58 16.43 -10.91 10.84
C TRP A 58 17.38 -12.11 10.81
N GLU A 59 18.64 -11.97 11.25
CA GLU A 59 19.61 -13.07 11.28
C GLU A 59 19.20 -14.18 12.26
N THR A 60 18.37 -13.83 13.25
CA THR A 60 17.85 -14.77 14.24
C THR A 60 16.59 -15.49 13.77
N LEU A 61 15.96 -15.02 12.69
CA LEU A 61 14.75 -15.62 12.14
C LEU A 61 15.08 -16.89 11.32
N PRO A 62 14.25 -17.94 11.39
CA PRO A 62 14.55 -19.19 10.70
C PRO A 62 14.46 -19.03 9.17
N ALA A 63 15.50 -19.49 8.47
CA ALA A 63 15.44 -19.76 7.05
C ALA A 63 14.71 -21.10 6.78
N GLY A 64 13.96 -21.16 5.68
CA GLY A 64 13.22 -22.35 5.26
C GLY A 64 13.56 -22.77 3.83
N ASP A 65 13.14 -23.96 3.42
CA ASP A 65 13.37 -24.53 2.08
C ASP A 65 12.15 -24.40 1.16
N GLU A 66 11.07 -23.73 1.60
CA GLU A 66 9.80 -23.69 0.87
C GLU A 66 9.88 -23.01 -0.51
N ALA A 67 10.91 -22.18 -0.74
CA ALA A 67 11.17 -21.56 -2.04
C ALA A 67 12.25 -22.27 -2.88
N ASP A 68 12.88 -23.32 -2.34
CA ASP A 68 13.87 -24.10 -3.09
C ASP A 68 13.21 -24.78 -4.29
N GLY A 69 13.89 -24.76 -5.44
CA GLY A 69 13.34 -25.30 -6.69
C GLY A 69 12.27 -24.39 -7.34
N HIS A 70 11.95 -23.25 -6.74
CA HIS A 70 11.08 -22.21 -7.31
C HIS A 70 11.84 -20.93 -7.62
N ALA A 71 12.85 -20.58 -6.83
CA ALA A 71 13.70 -19.43 -7.03
C ALA A 71 15.19 -19.76 -6.89
N LEU A 72 16.04 -18.89 -7.43
CA LEU A 72 17.49 -18.86 -7.24
C LEU A 72 17.96 -17.44 -6.92
N ILE A 73 19.09 -17.34 -6.24
CA ILE A 73 19.74 -16.08 -5.92
C ILE A 73 21.17 -16.13 -6.49
N VAL A 74 21.55 -15.11 -7.23
CA VAL A 74 22.85 -14.96 -7.89
C VAL A 74 23.53 -13.73 -7.29
N THR A 75 24.74 -13.93 -6.76
CA THR A 75 25.63 -12.88 -6.24
C THR A 75 26.89 -12.83 -7.09
N VAL A 76 27.82 -11.92 -6.77
CA VAL A 76 29.12 -11.86 -7.46
C VAL A 76 29.97 -13.11 -7.23
N GLU A 77 29.78 -13.80 -6.10
CA GLU A 77 30.60 -14.95 -5.70
C GLU A 77 30.00 -16.29 -6.15
N GLY A 78 28.68 -16.39 -6.25
CA GLY A 78 28.04 -17.69 -6.48
C GLY A 78 26.54 -17.63 -6.74
N THR A 79 25.95 -18.83 -6.84
CA THR A 79 24.51 -19.02 -6.96
C THR A 79 24.01 -19.89 -5.82
N TYR A 80 22.91 -19.49 -5.20
CA TYR A 80 22.35 -20.11 -4.01
C TYR A 80 20.87 -20.46 -4.19
N THR A 81 20.43 -21.50 -3.48
CA THR A 81 19.01 -21.69 -3.19
C THR A 81 18.54 -20.65 -2.16
N PRO A 82 17.24 -20.37 -2.07
CA PRO A 82 16.67 -19.55 -0.99
C PRO A 82 17.03 -20.04 0.42
N SER A 83 17.17 -21.35 0.62
CA SER A 83 17.65 -21.91 1.89
C SER A 83 19.14 -21.68 2.20
N GLY A 84 19.89 -21.07 1.28
CA GLY A 84 21.31 -20.75 1.43
C GLY A 84 22.28 -21.83 0.95
N ARG A 85 21.79 -22.89 0.28
CA ARG A 85 22.67 -23.92 -0.30
C ARG A 85 23.33 -23.37 -1.56
N GLU A 86 24.65 -23.30 -1.55
CA GLU A 86 25.45 -23.00 -2.75
C GLU A 86 25.25 -24.09 -3.82
N LEU A 87 25.01 -23.66 -5.06
CA LEU A 87 24.75 -24.54 -6.21
C LEU A 87 25.93 -24.54 -7.17
N THR A 88 26.37 -23.36 -7.57
CA THR A 88 27.45 -23.15 -8.54
C THR A 88 28.24 -21.90 -8.18
N GLY A 89 29.43 -21.77 -8.77
CA GLY A 89 30.19 -20.52 -8.74
C GLY A 89 29.53 -19.40 -9.55
N PRO A 90 30.24 -18.28 -9.78
CA PRO A 90 29.66 -17.04 -10.24
C PRO A 90 29.14 -17.11 -11.68
N VAL A 91 28.06 -16.35 -11.94
CA VAL A 91 27.42 -16.21 -13.24
C VAL A 91 27.94 -14.94 -13.92
N ASP A 92 29.10 -15.06 -14.57
CA ASP A 92 29.84 -13.95 -15.21
C ASP A 92 29.49 -13.72 -16.69
N SER A 93 28.38 -14.29 -17.17
CA SER A 93 27.94 -14.16 -18.56
C SER A 93 26.49 -14.57 -18.73
N VAL A 94 25.84 -13.97 -19.72
CA VAL A 94 24.45 -14.26 -20.09
C VAL A 94 24.29 -15.71 -20.59
N GLU A 95 25.31 -16.31 -21.20
CA GLU A 95 25.34 -17.73 -21.57
C GLU A 95 25.37 -18.65 -20.34
N LYS A 96 26.09 -18.28 -19.29
CA LYS A 96 26.06 -19.03 -18.02
C LYS A 96 24.70 -18.88 -17.34
N LEU A 97 24.08 -17.70 -17.40
CA LEU A 97 22.72 -17.50 -16.89
C LEU A 97 21.70 -18.39 -17.60
N ASP A 98 21.74 -18.46 -18.94
CA ASP A 98 20.90 -19.41 -19.70
C ASP A 98 21.14 -20.87 -19.26
N LYS A 99 22.40 -21.30 -19.14
CA LYS A 99 22.72 -22.65 -18.68
C LYS A 99 22.19 -22.92 -17.27
N LEU A 100 22.34 -21.96 -16.36
CA LEU A 100 21.84 -22.05 -14.98
C LEU A 100 20.32 -22.24 -14.98
N ILE A 101 19.58 -21.38 -15.66
CA ILE A 101 18.11 -21.44 -15.73
C ILE A 101 17.65 -22.80 -16.24
N ARG A 102 18.30 -23.32 -17.29
CA ARG A 102 17.95 -24.62 -17.87
C ARG A 102 18.31 -25.81 -16.98
N TRP A 103 19.46 -25.74 -16.32
CA TRP A 103 19.92 -26.78 -15.41
C TRP A 103 19.06 -26.86 -14.14
N ALA A 104 18.72 -25.71 -13.57
CA ALA A 104 17.96 -25.63 -12.33
C ALA A 104 16.53 -26.16 -12.46
N ALA A 105 15.96 -26.12 -13.67
CA ALA A 105 14.64 -26.66 -13.99
C ALA A 105 13.55 -26.23 -12.99
N LEU A 106 13.57 -24.94 -12.63
CA LEU A 106 12.70 -24.37 -11.60
C LEU A 106 11.22 -24.52 -11.96
N THR A 107 10.39 -24.69 -10.93
CA THR A 107 8.95 -24.88 -11.08
C THR A 107 8.17 -23.66 -10.60
N PRO A 108 7.04 -23.30 -11.24
CA PRO A 108 6.25 -22.14 -10.85
C PRO A 108 5.58 -22.36 -9.49
N LEU A 109 5.55 -21.33 -8.66
CA LEU A 109 4.79 -21.30 -7.41
C LEU A 109 3.96 -20.03 -7.36
N GLY A 110 2.72 -20.09 -7.83
CA GLY A 110 1.82 -18.93 -7.90
C GLY A 110 2.14 -17.95 -9.05
N ALA A 111 3.42 -17.64 -9.22
CA ALA A 111 4.04 -16.84 -10.26
C ALA A 111 5.04 -17.70 -11.07
N PRO A 112 5.62 -17.18 -12.18
CA PRO A 112 6.76 -17.82 -12.83
C PRO A 112 7.90 -18.08 -11.83
N PRO A 113 8.73 -19.11 -12.04
CA PRO A 113 9.98 -19.27 -11.32
C PRO A 113 10.88 -18.04 -11.44
N GLN A 114 11.75 -17.81 -10.45
CA GLN A 114 12.52 -16.58 -10.34
C GLN A 114 14.02 -16.79 -10.26
N VAL A 115 14.79 -15.90 -10.86
CA VAL A 115 16.23 -15.77 -10.62
C VAL A 115 16.50 -14.34 -10.19
N TRP A 116 17.03 -14.17 -8.98
CA TRP A 116 17.33 -12.86 -8.40
C TRP A 116 18.81 -12.56 -8.58
N ILE A 117 19.13 -11.48 -9.28
CA ILE A 117 20.47 -10.90 -9.32
C ILE A 117 20.54 -9.89 -8.18
N VAL A 118 21.40 -10.16 -7.20
CA VAL A 118 21.53 -9.36 -5.97
C VAL A 118 22.84 -8.59 -6.00
N ASN A 119 22.77 -7.32 -5.63
CA ASN A 119 23.86 -6.36 -5.60
C ASN A 119 24.50 -6.03 -6.96
N HIS A 120 25.23 -4.92 -6.99
CA HIS A 120 25.82 -4.36 -8.21
C HIS A 120 26.91 -5.27 -8.82
N GLY A 121 27.70 -5.98 -8.01
CA GLY A 121 28.79 -6.83 -8.52
C GLY A 121 28.31 -7.93 -9.47
N ALA A 122 27.14 -8.54 -9.19
CA ALA A 122 26.54 -9.53 -10.09
C ALA A 122 26.03 -8.88 -11.39
N CYS A 123 25.52 -7.64 -11.33
CA CYS A 123 25.10 -6.89 -12.50
C CYS A 123 26.30 -6.49 -13.39
N GLU A 124 27.41 -6.06 -12.79
CA GLU A 124 28.67 -5.76 -13.48
C GLU A 124 29.18 -6.97 -14.27
N ALA A 125 29.17 -8.15 -13.65
CA ALA A 125 29.61 -9.39 -14.28
C ALA A 125 28.76 -9.77 -15.51
N LEU A 126 27.49 -9.36 -15.54
CA LEU A 126 26.58 -9.57 -16.67
C LEU A 126 26.61 -8.43 -17.71
N GLY A 127 27.35 -7.35 -17.43
CA GLY A 127 27.35 -6.13 -18.24
C GLY A 127 26.05 -5.33 -18.12
N TRP A 128 25.31 -5.50 -17.02
CA TRP A 128 24.04 -4.83 -16.74
C TRP A 128 24.25 -3.60 -15.86
N VAL A 129 25.11 -2.69 -16.30
CA VAL A 129 25.45 -1.47 -15.56
C VAL A 129 24.87 -0.26 -16.28
N ILE A 130 24.21 0.62 -15.53
CA ILE A 130 23.73 1.91 -16.02
C ILE A 130 24.37 3.03 -15.19
N ASP A 131 24.51 4.20 -15.80
CA ASP A 131 24.89 5.44 -15.13
C ASP A 131 23.72 6.41 -15.24
N PRO A 132 22.82 6.44 -14.24
CA PRO A 132 21.63 7.26 -14.30
C PRO A 132 21.92 8.77 -14.08
N GLY A 133 23.11 9.13 -13.61
CA GLY A 133 23.46 10.48 -13.12
C GLY A 133 23.27 10.64 -11.61
N SER A 134 23.63 11.81 -11.05
CA SER A 134 23.43 12.12 -9.62
C SER A 134 21.98 12.52 -9.34
N GLU A 135 21.47 12.24 -8.14
CA GLU A 135 20.19 12.82 -7.66
C GLU A 135 20.26 14.36 -7.66
N ASP A 136 21.45 14.93 -7.39
CA ASP A 136 21.68 16.38 -7.39
C ASP A 136 21.53 17.03 -8.79
N ASP A 137 21.61 16.23 -9.85
CA ASP A 137 21.50 16.72 -11.24
C ASP A 137 20.04 16.86 -11.69
N PHE A 138 19.07 16.41 -10.88
CA PHE A 138 17.66 16.38 -11.22
C PHE A 138 16.79 17.04 -10.14
N GLU A 139 16.06 18.08 -10.53
CA GLU A 139 14.99 18.65 -9.69
C GLU A 139 13.79 17.70 -9.56
N ASP A 140 13.66 16.74 -10.49
CA ASP A 140 12.58 15.76 -10.57
C ASP A 140 13.10 14.32 -10.60
N MET A 141 12.86 13.59 -9.51
CA MET A 141 13.22 12.17 -9.38
C MET A 141 12.45 11.26 -10.35
N GLU A 142 11.28 11.68 -10.86
CA GLU A 142 10.55 10.94 -11.90
C GLU A 142 11.35 10.93 -13.22
N ALA A 143 11.96 12.06 -13.58
CA ALA A 143 12.80 12.16 -14.76
C ALA A 143 14.05 11.27 -14.65
N LEU A 144 14.71 11.26 -13.48
CA LEU A 144 15.85 10.38 -13.20
C LEU A 144 15.47 8.90 -13.37
N ARG A 145 14.36 8.47 -12.74
CA ARG A 145 13.88 7.08 -12.85
C ARG A 145 13.53 6.69 -14.27
N THR A 146 12.86 7.57 -15.00
CA THR A 146 12.48 7.32 -16.40
C THR A 146 13.71 7.14 -17.28
N ARG A 147 14.74 7.99 -17.10
CA ARG A 147 16.02 7.84 -17.78
C ARG A 147 16.71 6.53 -17.39
N ALA A 148 16.82 6.23 -16.10
CA ALA A 148 17.45 5.02 -15.61
C ALA A 148 16.78 3.74 -16.14
N ALA A 149 15.45 3.70 -16.19
CA ALA A 149 14.70 2.58 -16.78
C ALA A 149 14.95 2.44 -18.29
N SER A 150 15.02 3.55 -19.03
CA SER A 150 15.37 3.55 -20.46
C SER A 150 16.78 3.02 -20.70
N ASP A 151 17.76 3.52 -19.93
CA ASP A 151 19.16 3.09 -20.03
C ASP A 151 19.29 1.59 -19.69
N LEU A 152 18.59 1.13 -18.65
CA LEU A 152 18.57 -0.29 -18.27
C LEU A 152 17.98 -1.15 -19.39
N THR A 153 16.87 -0.70 -19.98
CA THR A 153 16.22 -1.39 -21.11
C THR A 153 17.20 -1.55 -22.27
N ALA A 154 17.93 -0.47 -22.63
CA ALA A 154 18.91 -0.50 -23.72
C ALA A 154 20.07 -1.46 -23.44
N VAL A 155 20.62 -1.43 -22.22
CA VAL A 155 21.70 -2.34 -21.80
C VAL A 155 21.25 -3.80 -21.84
N LEU A 156 20.05 -4.09 -21.34
CA LEU A 156 19.48 -5.45 -21.36
C LEU A 156 19.23 -5.93 -22.79
N GLN A 157 18.68 -5.08 -23.66
CA GLN A 157 18.46 -5.44 -25.07
C GLN A 157 19.77 -5.75 -25.80
N ALA A 158 20.85 -5.01 -25.51
CA ALA A 158 22.16 -5.26 -26.10
C ALA A 158 22.78 -6.57 -25.61
N THR A 159 22.63 -6.89 -24.32
CA THR A 159 23.33 -8.01 -23.68
C THR A 159 22.57 -9.34 -23.76
N LEU A 160 21.24 -9.33 -23.91
CA LEU A 160 20.41 -10.55 -23.91
C LEU A 160 20.46 -11.39 -25.20
N THR A 161 21.18 -10.93 -26.23
CA THR A 161 21.35 -11.63 -27.52
C THR A 161 21.68 -13.13 -27.38
N PRO A 162 22.58 -13.57 -26.48
CA PRO A 162 22.87 -14.98 -26.29
C PRO A 162 21.66 -15.80 -25.80
N MET A 163 20.80 -15.25 -24.93
CA MET A 163 19.58 -15.94 -24.50
C MET A 163 18.57 -16.04 -25.64
N LEU A 164 18.42 -14.98 -26.43
CA LEU A 164 17.53 -14.98 -27.61
C LEU A 164 17.99 -16.05 -28.62
N ASN A 165 19.30 -16.14 -28.88
CA ASN A 165 19.88 -17.19 -29.72
C ASN A 165 19.69 -18.61 -29.14
N ALA A 166 19.61 -18.74 -27.82
CA ALA A 166 19.28 -20.01 -27.15
C ALA A 166 17.79 -20.38 -27.20
N GLY A 167 16.96 -19.54 -27.84
CA GLY A 167 15.52 -19.77 -28.06
C GLY A 167 14.62 -19.22 -26.96
N TRP A 168 15.11 -18.30 -26.12
CA TRP A 168 14.27 -17.51 -25.23
C TRP A 168 13.62 -16.36 -25.98
N GLU A 169 12.40 -16.01 -25.55
CA GLU A 169 11.62 -14.89 -26.04
C GLU A 169 11.31 -13.95 -24.88
N LEU A 170 11.42 -12.64 -25.12
CA LEU A 170 11.00 -11.60 -24.19
C LEU A 170 9.47 -11.45 -24.20
N ARG A 171 8.89 -11.32 -23.00
CA ARG A 171 7.45 -11.06 -22.79
C ARG A 171 7.26 -9.62 -22.33
N GLY A 172 7.39 -8.69 -23.28
CA GLY A 172 7.40 -7.25 -23.02
C GLY A 172 8.82 -6.67 -23.00
N ASP A 173 8.94 -5.38 -22.74
CA ASP A 173 10.24 -4.71 -22.66
C ASP A 173 10.99 -5.14 -21.38
N PRO A 174 12.29 -5.45 -21.48
CA PRO A 174 13.09 -5.82 -20.32
C PRO A 174 13.39 -4.59 -19.45
N GLY A 175 13.30 -4.74 -18.14
CA GLY A 175 13.73 -3.72 -17.17
C GLY A 175 14.28 -4.38 -15.92
N HIS A 176 13.98 -3.83 -14.73
CA HIS A 176 14.34 -4.47 -13.46
C HIS A 176 13.78 -5.90 -13.32
N VAL A 177 12.75 -6.26 -14.10
CA VAL A 177 12.38 -7.65 -14.34
C VAL A 177 12.46 -7.97 -15.83
N VAL A 178 13.11 -9.08 -16.16
CA VAL A 178 13.17 -9.64 -17.51
C VAL A 178 12.28 -10.88 -17.56
N HIS A 179 11.15 -10.76 -18.23
CA HIS A 179 10.20 -11.86 -18.42
C HIS A 179 10.61 -12.73 -19.61
N LEU A 180 11.12 -13.92 -19.34
CA LEU A 180 11.59 -14.84 -20.35
C LEU A 180 10.63 -16.01 -20.53
N SER A 181 10.36 -16.38 -21.78
CA SER A 181 9.64 -17.60 -22.12
C SER A 181 10.36 -18.41 -23.18
N ARG A 182 10.28 -19.73 -23.10
CA ARG A 182 10.87 -20.62 -24.09
C ARG A 182 9.96 -21.80 -24.34
N SER A 183 9.64 -22.05 -25.61
CA SER A 183 8.84 -23.19 -26.02
C SER A 183 9.70 -24.29 -26.64
N VAL A 184 9.60 -25.51 -26.11
CA VAL A 184 10.23 -26.71 -26.67
C VAL A 184 9.12 -27.75 -26.93
N GLY A 185 8.77 -27.93 -28.20
CA GLY A 185 7.63 -28.76 -28.59
C GLY A 185 6.33 -28.21 -28.02
N LYS A 186 5.65 -28.98 -27.17
CA LYS A 186 4.41 -28.56 -26.48
C LYS A 186 4.65 -27.93 -25.11
N PHE A 187 5.90 -27.95 -24.62
CA PHE A 187 6.24 -27.44 -23.30
C PHE A 187 6.67 -25.98 -23.41
N THR A 188 6.13 -25.11 -22.56
CA THR A 188 6.57 -23.71 -22.46
C THR A 188 7.08 -23.47 -21.05
N SER A 189 8.36 -23.13 -20.95
CA SER A 189 9.00 -22.68 -19.71
C SER A 189 8.91 -21.16 -19.64
N MET A 190 8.67 -20.63 -18.45
CA MET A 190 8.75 -19.20 -18.16
C MET A 190 9.69 -19.02 -16.97
N VAL A 191 10.40 -17.90 -16.92
CA VAL A 191 11.21 -17.49 -15.78
C VAL A 191 11.26 -15.96 -15.74
N ASP A 192 11.18 -15.40 -14.55
CA ASP A 192 11.40 -13.98 -14.32
C ASP A 192 12.82 -13.80 -13.76
N VAL A 193 13.65 -13.01 -14.42
CA VAL A 193 14.94 -12.57 -13.88
C VAL A 193 14.74 -11.21 -13.24
N VAL A 194 14.88 -11.13 -11.92
CA VAL A 194 14.72 -9.90 -11.14
C VAL A 194 16.08 -9.32 -10.82
N ILE A 195 16.28 -8.04 -11.12
CA ILE A 195 17.54 -7.33 -10.98
C ILE A 195 17.37 -6.34 -9.83
N GLU A 196 17.71 -6.81 -8.63
CA GLU A 196 17.47 -6.11 -7.36
C GLU A 196 18.05 -4.68 -7.34
N PRO A 197 19.29 -4.41 -7.80
CA PRO A 197 19.87 -3.07 -7.74
C PRO A 197 19.13 -1.99 -8.53
N TYR A 198 18.26 -2.39 -9.47
CA TYR A 198 17.51 -1.46 -10.30
C TYR A 198 16.01 -1.48 -10.07
N VAL A 199 15.53 -2.11 -9.00
CA VAL A 199 14.09 -2.13 -8.68
C VAL A 199 13.54 -0.71 -8.49
N TRP A 200 14.33 0.22 -7.97
CA TRP A 200 13.96 1.63 -7.79
C TRP A 200 13.69 2.37 -9.12
N THR A 201 14.21 1.87 -10.25
CA THR A 201 13.95 2.45 -11.59
C THR A 201 12.50 2.27 -12.03
N TYR A 202 11.78 1.33 -11.40
CA TYR A 202 10.38 1.08 -11.73
C TYR A 202 9.48 2.16 -11.15
N TRP A 203 8.95 3.00 -12.04
CA TRP A 203 7.94 3.97 -11.69
C TRP A 203 6.60 3.31 -11.40
N ASN A 204 6.25 3.28 -10.12
CA ASN A 204 4.91 2.94 -9.69
C ASN A 204 4.66 3.66 -8.37
N LYS A 205 3.49 4.30 -8.23
CA LYS A 205 3.04 4.97 -6.99
C LYS A 205 3.14 4.08 -5.74
N ASP A 206 3.25 2.76 -5.90
CA ASP A 206 3.54 1.80 -4.81
C ASP A 206 4.98 1.91 -4.24
N PHE A 207 5.93 2.53 -4.96
CA PHE A 207 7.36 2.64 -4.62
C PHE A 207 7.76 4.04 -4.09
N GLY A 208 6.82 4.89 -3.71
CA GLY A 208 7.12 6.18 -3.08
C GLY A 208 6.06 7.27 -3.27
N TRP A 209 5.97 8.17 -2.30
CA TRP A 209 5.26 9.44 -2.34
C TRP A 209 6.32 10.55 -2.14
N ASN A 210 6.19 11.71 -2.80
CA ASN A 210 7.12 12.86 -2.70
C ASN A 210 8.60 12.53 -2.99
N ASN A 211 8.91 12.05 -4.20
CA ASN A 211 10.28 11.85 -4.70
C ASN A 211 11.19 10.85 -3.93
N ARG A 212 10.74 10.23 -2.84
CA ARG A 212 11.52 9.21 -2.11
C ARG A 212 11.35 7.80 -2.69
N VAL A 213 12.36 6.95 -2.56
CA VAL A 213 12.23 5.50 -2.79
C VAL A 213 11.57 4.89 -1.55
N GLY A 214 10.32 4.44 -1.71
CA GLY A 214 9.47 3.86 -0.67
C GLY A 214 9.58 2.33 -0.60
N GLU A 215 8.43 1.66 -0.51
CA GLU A 215 8.35 0.21 -0.33
C GLU A 215 8.71 -0.56 -1.61
N MET A 216 9.87 -1.23 -1.63
CA MET A 216 10.38 -2.02 -2.77
C MET A 216 9.90 -3.48 -2.76
N GLY A 217 8.68 -3.70 -2.28
CA GLY A 217 8.08 -5.03 -2.16
C GLY A 217 8.85 -5.97 -1.24
N ILE A 218 9.21 -7.15 -1.73
CA ILE A 218 9.87 -8.17 -0.88
C ILE A 218 11.25 -7.71 -0.40
N LEU A 219 11.85 -6.75 -1.10
CA LEU A 219 13.15 -6.18 -0.75
C LEU A 219 13.07 -5.22 0.45
N GLY A 220 11.86 -4.76 0.81
CA GLY A 220 11.65 -3.83 1.93
C GLY A 220 11.80 -2.37 1.50
N SER A 221 11.99 -1.47 2.46
CA SER A 221 12.08 -0.02 2.23
C SER A 221 13.39 0.53 2.81
N PRO A 222 14.18 1.29 2.01
CA PRO A 222 15.36 1.99 2.51
C PRO A 222 14.99 3.02 3.57
N THR A 223 13.91 3.79 3.36
CA THR A 223 13.46 4.83 4.30
C THR A 223 12.95 4.27 5.61
N ALA A 224 12.53 3.00 5.63
CA ALA A 224 12.10 2.31 6.84
C ALA A 224 13.20 1.42 7.46
N GLY A 225 14.43 1.44 6.95
CA GLY A 225 15.53 0.60 7.44
C GLY A 225 15.26 -0.91 7.29
N THR A 226 14.43 -1.30 6.32
CA THR A 226 14.02 -2.72 6.09
C THR A 226 14.55 -3.28 4.78
N TYR A 227 15.36 -2.50 4.06
CA TYR A 227 15.98 -2.95 2.82
C TYR A 227 16.94 -4.13 3.04
N LEU A 228 17.37 -4.79 1.97
CA LEU A 228 18.40 -5.82 2.07
C LEU A 228 19.73 -5.20 2.57
N PRO A 229 20.55 -5.96 3.30
CA PRO A 229 21.94 -5.57 3.61
C PRO A 229 22.76 -5.25 2.36
N ASP A 230 23.80 -4.42 2.50
CA ASP A 230 24.69 -4.07 1.39
C ASP A 230 25.63 -5.23 0.97
N ASP A 231 26.03 -6.08 1.92
CA ASP A 231 26.92 -7.21 1.65
C ASP A 231 26.20 -8.35 0.91
N ASP A 232 26.83 -8.88 -0.15
CA ASP A 232 26.27 -9.92 -1.04
C ASP A 232 25.66 -11.13 -0.33
N LEU A 233 26.42 -11.75 0.57
CA LEU A 233 25.98 -12.99 1.22
C LEU A 233 24.88 -12.74 2.28
N PRO A 234 24.98 -11.73 3.16
CA PRO A 234 23.85 -11.28 3.98
C PRO A 234 22.60 -10.90 3.18
N ALA A 235 22.74 -10.15 2.09
CA ALA A 235 21.62 -9.78 1.21
C ALA A 235 20.92 -11.02 0.62
N ALA A 236 21.71 -11.96 0.10
CA ALA A 236 21.20 -13.22 -0.45
C ALA A 236 20.50 -14.07 0.62
N ARG A 237 21.03 -14.13 1.85
CA ARG A 237 20.40 -14.85 2.97
C ARG A 237 19.07 -14.23 3.36
N GLU A 238 19.02 -12.92 3.51
CA GLU A 238 17.78 -12.24 3.90
C GLU A 238 16.71 -12.34 2.80
N LEU A 239 17.10 -12.15 1.53
CA LEU A 239 16.19 -12.38 0.41
C LEU A 239 15.69 -13.83 0.38
N GLY A 240 16.58 -14.80 0.54
CA GLY A 240 16.24 -16.22 0.59
C GLY A 240 15.22 -16.55 1.69
N ARG A 241 15.42 -16.01 2.89
CA ARG A 241 14.49 -16.11 4.02
C ARG A 241 13.12 -15.54 3.67
N ARG A 242 13.06 -14.34 3.08
CA ARG A 242 11.80 -13.68 2.67
C ARG A 242 11.09 -14.44 1.54
N LEU A 243 11.84 -15.00 0.59
CA LEU A 243 11.28 -15.85 -0.48
C LEU A 243 10.67 -17.13 0.10
N ALA A 244 11.38 -17.84 0.98
CA ALA A 244 10.87 -19.01 1.68
C ALA A 244 9.62 -18.67 2.51
N TRP A 245 9.64 -17.52 3.20
CA TRP A 245 8.49 -17.03 3.94
C TRP A 245 7.27 -16.79 3.04
N SER A 246 7.45 -16.14 1.89
CA SER A 246 6.37 -15.90 0.92
C SER A 246 5.81 -17.22 0.39
N ALA A 247 6.68 -18.16 0.01
CA ALA A 247 6.29 -19.48 -0.45
C ALA A 247 5.46 -20.24 0.60
N LYS A 248 5.91 -20.23 1.86
CA LYS A 248 5.24 -20.88 2.98
C LYS A 248 3.87 -20.27 3.31
N ASN A 249 3.83 -18.95 3.50
CA ASN A 249 2.68 -18.27 4.11
C ASN A 249 1.68 -17.73 3.07
N LEU A 250 2.14 -17.38 1.88
CA LEU A 250 1.28 -16.90 0.78
C LEU A 250 1.02 -17.99 -0.27
N GLY A 251 1.87 -19.03 -0.32
CA GLY A 251 1.78 -20.08 -1.33
C GLY A 251 2.18 -19.61 -2.73
N VAL A 252 2.86 -18.46 -2.83
CA VAL A 252 3.31 -17.84 -4.07
C VAL A 252 4.70 -17.23 -3.88
N LEU A 253 5.48 -17.16 -4.96
CA LEU A 253 6.63 -16.25 -5.02
C LEU A 253 6.14 -14.79 -5.11
N PRO A 254 6.92 -13.81 -4.61
CA PRO A 254 6.58 -12.40 -4.71
C PRO A 254 6.52 -11.98 -6.18
N GLY A 255 5.49 -11.24 -6.57
CA GLY A 255 5.47 -10.60 -7.88
C GLY A 255 6.49 -9.45 -7.97
N PRO A 256 6.71 -8.90 -9.18
CA PRO A 256 7.61 -7.74 -9.38
C PRO A 256 7.17 -6.51 -8.59
N THR A 257 5.90 -6.46 -8.17
CA THR A 257 5.36 -5.45 -7.27
C THR A 257 4.50 -6.11 -6.21
N PRO A 258 4.28 -5.46 -5.05
CA PRO A 258 3.33 -5.96 -4.03
C PRO A 258 1.93 -6.22 -4.61
N ALA A 259 1.44 -5.34 -5.47
CA ALA A 259 0.15 -5.51 -6.13
C ALA A 259 0.10 -6.78 -6.99
N ARG A 260 1.20 -7.11 -7.70
CA ARG A 260 1.32 -8.35 -8.48
C ARG A 260 1.41 -9.59 -7.60
N THR A 261 2.01 -9.51 -6.41
CA THR A 261 1.93 -10.59 -5.40
C THR A 261 0.48 -10.81 -4.96
N GLY A 262 -0.24 -9.74 -4.61
CA GLY A 262 -1.66 -9.81 -4.24
C GLY A 262 -2.52 -10.43 -5.34
N ALA A 263 -2.27 -10.09 -6.60
CA ALA A 263 -2.90 -10.68 -7.77
C ALA A 263 -2.54 -12.16 -7.97
N ALA A 264 -1.27 -12.56 -7.75
CA ALA A 264 -0.82 -13.94 -7.86
C ALA A 264 -1.54 -14.88 -6.87
N ILE A 265 -1.86 -14.38 -5.66
CA ILE A 265 -2.67 -15.13 -4.67
C ILE A 265 -4.10 -15.35 -5.22
N VAL A 266 -4.71 -14.33 -5.82
CA VAL A 266 -6.03 -14.44 -6.46
C VAL A 266 -5.99 -15.47 -7.59
N ASP A 267 -4.98 -15.41 -8.45
CA ASP A 267 -4.81 -16.36 -9.56
C ASP A 267 -4.57 -17.79 -9.09
N LYS A 268 -3.79 -17.98 -8.01
CA LYS A 268 -3.63 -19.28 -7.36
C LYS A 268 -4.97 -19.83 -6.89
N ILE A 269 -5.75 -19.04 -6.16
CA ILE A 269 -7.09 -19.43 -5.68
C ILE A 269 -8.00 -19.77 -6.86
N LYS A 270 -8.02 -18.93 -7.90
CA LYS A 270 -8.80 -19.15 -9.12
C LYS A 270 -8.45 -20.48 -9.78
N ARG A 271 -7.16 -20.79 -9.95
CA ARG A 271 -6.67 -22.07 -10.52
C ARG A 271 -7.08 -23.27 -9.67
N GLU A 272 -6.94 -23.18 -8.34
CA GLU A 272 -7.36 -24.25 -7.41
C GLU A 272 -8.87 -24.52 -7.48
N ARG A 273 -9.69 -23.46 -7.50
CA ARG A 273 -11.15 -23.56 -7.62
C ARG A 273 -11.57 -24.12 -8.97
N THR A 274 -10.94 -23.66 -10.05
CA THR A 274 -11.20 -24.16 -11.41
C THR A 274 -10.88 -25.65 -11.52
N ARG A 275 -9.74 -26.10 -10.98
CA ARG A 275 -9.33 -27.51 -11.01
C ARG A 275 -10.24 -28.41 -10.17
N SER A 276 -10.66 -27.93 -9.00
CA SER A 276 -11.50 -28.72 -8.07
C SER A 276 -12.99 -28.66 -8.39
N GLY A 277 -13.44 -27.70 -9.22
CA GLY A 277 -14.85 -27.42 -9.46
C GLY A 277 -15.59 -26.87 -8.24
N LYS A 278 -14.86 -26.45 -7.18
CA LYS A 278 -15.43 -25.99 -5.91
C LYS A 278 -15.12 -24.52 -5.66
N GLY A 279 -16.15 -23.76 -5.27
CA GLY A 279 -16.04 -22.35 -4.90
C GLY A 279 -16.22 -21.38 -6.08
N LEU A 280 -16.30 -20.09 -5.75
CA LEU A 280 -16.63 -19.02 -6.70
C LEU A 280 -15.40 -18.62 -7.54
N VAL A 281 -15.57 -18.55 -8.86
CA VAL A 281 -14.54 -18.09 -9.79
C VAL A 281 -15.07 -16.92 -10.61
N VAL A 282 -14.40 -15.77 -10.50
CA VAL A 282 -14.61 -14.62 -11.39
C VAL A 282 -13.49 -14.63 -12.42
N ALA A 283 -13.85 -14.73 -13.70
CA ALA A 283 -12.90 -14.87 -14.81
C ALA A 283 -12.90 -13.70 -15.78
N THR A 284 -13.77 -12.72 -15.58
CA THR A 284 -13.94 -11.53 -16.43
C THR A 284 -13.68 -10.26 -15.61
N ALA A 285 -13.35 -9.17 -16.30
CA ALA A 285 -13.37 -7.84 -15.69
C ALA A 285 -14.77 -7.50 -15.18
N GLY A 286 -14.85 -6.61 -14.18
CA GLY A 286 -16.09 -5.98 -13.74
C GLY A 286 -16.12 -4.52 -14.25
N PRO A 287 -16.44 -4.29 -15.54
CA PRO A 287 -16.38 -2.93 -16.10
C PRO A 287 -17.34 -2.00 -15.36
N VAL A 288 -16.96 -0.72 -15.26
CA VAL A 288 -17.87 0.33 -14.81
C VAL A 288 -18.92 0.53 -15.90
N PRO A 289 -20.22 0.49 -15.58
CA PRO A 289 -21.27 0.84 -16.53
C PRO A 289 -21.10 2.27 -17.08
N PRO A 290 -21.68 2.61 -18.23
CA PRO A 290 -21.66 3.98 -18.72
C PRO A 290 -22.48 4.87 -17.77
N LEU A 291 -21.80 5.64 -16.93
CA LEU A 291 -22.43 6.60 -16.02
C LEU A 291 -22.56 7.95 -16.74
N ASP A 292 -23.73 8.59 -16.62
CA ASP A 292 -23.92 9.95 -17.08
C ASP A 292 -23.08 10.91 -16.23
N GLY A 293 -22.17 11.65 -16.88
CA GLY A 293 -21.18 12.48 -16.21
C GLY A 293 -19.99 11.66 -15.71
N ALA A 294 -18.77 12.14 -15.94
CA ALA A 294 -17.59 11.48 -15.41
C ALA A 294 -17.62 11.58 -13.87
N PRO A 295 -17.43 10.47 -13.11
CA PRO A 295 -17.06 10.62 -11.71
C PRO A 295 -15.77 11.45 -11.67
N ARG A 296 -15.83 12.63 -11.05
CA ARG A 296 -14.61 13.42 -10.79
C ARG A 296 -13.83 12.66 -9.70
N GLY A 297 -12.87 11.85 -10.11
CA GLY A 297 -12.08 11.01 -9.20
C GLY A 297 -12.69 9.65 -8.91
N ASP A 298 -12.55 9.18 -7.67
CA ASP A 298 -13.06 7.87 -7.24
C ASP A 298 -14.59 7.84 -7.17
N LEU A 299 -15.20 6.74 -7.66
CA LEU A 299 -16.65 6.51 -7.57
C LEU A 299 -17.18 6.57 -6.14
N GLU A 300 -16.37 6.12 -5.19
CA GLU A 300 -16.61 6.21 -3.75
C GLU A 300 -15.40 6.91 -3.11
N PRO A 301 -15.49 8.22 -2.87
CA PRO A 301 -14.37 8.97 -2.29
C PRO A 301 -14.09 8.54 -0.85
N ALA A 302 -12.80 8.51 -0.50
CA ALA A 302 -12.39 8.41 0.90
C ALA A 302 -12.80 9.67 1.67
N VAL A 303 -12.95 9.56 2.99
CA VAL A 303 -13.22 10.71 3.85
C VAL A 303 -11.91 11.46 4.13
N GLY A 304 -11.94 12.78 3.98
CA GLY A 304 -10.90 13.69 4.44
C GLY A 304 -11.59 14.90 5.06
N TRP A 305 -11.37 15.14 6.34
CA TRP A 305 -12.07 16.19 7.07
C TRP A 305 -11.32 16.58 8.34
N THR A 306 -11.26 17.88 8.59
CA THR A 306 -10.72 18.49 9.81
C THR A 306 -11.69 19.58 10.26
N ARG A 307 -11.82 19.78 11.57
CA ARG A 307 -12.56 20.90 12.16
C ARG A 307 -11.72 21.61 13.21
N VAL A 308 -12.05 22.86 13.48
CA VAL A 308 -11.53 23.60 14.63
C VAL A 308 -12.14 22.99 15.91
N PRO A 309 -11.32 22.61 16.92
CA PRO A 309 -11.83 22.17 18.21
C PRO A 309 -12.50 23.34 18.95
N ASP A 310 -13.57 23.05 19.69
CA ASP A 310 -14.21 24.05 20.57
C ASP A 310 -13.76 23.89 22.02
N ALA A 311 -14.26 24.77 22.91
CA ALA A 311 -13.88 24.78 24.31
C ALA A 311 -14.19 23.45 25.03
N GLU A 312 -15.24 22.73 24.62
CA GLU A 312 -15.59 21.42 25.21
C GLU A 312 -14.57 20.35 24.80
N ASP A 313 -14.02 20.42 23.59
CA ASP A 313 -12.99 19.47 23.14
C ASP A 313 -11.65 19.68 23.88
N LEU A 314 -11.37 20.92 24.29
CA LEU A 314 -10.12 21.27 24.98
C LEU A 314 -10.20 21.02 26.50
N GLU A 315 -11.41 20.94 27.06
CA GLU A 315 -11.60 20.75 28.50
C GLU A 315 -11.02 19.40 28.98
N GLY A 316 -10.06 19.48 29.90
CA GLY A 316 -9.41 18.32 30.51
C GLY A 316 -8.54 17.52 29.54
N THR A 317 -8.23 18.04 28.36
CA THR A 317 -7.37 17.39 27.37
C THR A 317 -5.93 17.38 27.84
N SER A 318 -5.32 16.20 27.83
CA SER A 318 -3.91 15.98 28.15
C SER A 318 -3.18 15.15 27.10
N ARG A 319 -3.89 14.60 26.10
CA ARG A 319 -3.33 13.75 25.05
C ARG A 319 -3.95 14.04 23.68
N VAL A 320 -3.13 13.94 22.63
CA VAL A 320 -3.58 13.85 21.23
C VAL A 320 -3.38 12.42 20.77
N VAL A 321 -4.47 11.77 20.37
CA VAL A 321 -4.45 10.35 20.00
C VAL A 321 -4.97 10.16 18.59
N SER A 322 -4.17 9.49 17.76
CA SER A 322 -4.60 8.94 16.46
C SER A 322 -5.00 7.47 16.65
N ILE A 323 -6.21 7.11 16.22
CA ILE A 323 -6.63 5.72 16.06
C ILE A 323 -6.80 5.38 14.59
N ASP A 324 -6.31 4.20 14.19
CA ASP A 324 -6.40 3.69 12.82
C ASP A 324 -7.12 2.34 12.75
N GLN A 325 -7.87 2.10 11.66
CA GLN A 325 -8.49 0.80 11.42
C GLN A 325 -7.44 -0.21 10.95
N ARG A 326 -7.07 -1.15 11.84
CA ARG A 326 -6.06 -2.18 11.55
C ARG A 326 -6.35 -2.94 10.25
N ALA A 327 -5.55 -2.65 9.21
CA ALA A 327 -5.69 -3.24 7.87
C ALA A 327 -7.11 -3.12 7.30
N ALA A 328 -7.67 -1.90 7.32
CA ALA A 328 -9.06 -1.59 6.98
C ALA A 328 -9.53 -2.23 5.66
N TYR A 329 -8.77 -2.04 4.59
CA TYR A 329 -9.10 -2.56 3.25
C TYR A 329 -9.10 -4.09 3.21
N LEU A 330 -8.14 -4.75 3.87
CA LEU A 330 -8.07 -6.20 3.97
C LEU A 330 -9.26 -6.77 4.75
N ALA A 331 -9.66 -6.10 5.83
CA ALA A 331 -10.85 -6.47 6.61
C ALA A 331 -12.11 -6.38 5.76
N SER A 332 -12.32 -5.25 5.09
CA SER A 332 -13.47 -5.02 4.21
C SER A 332 -13.52 -6.00 3.03
N ALA A 333 -12.40 -6.23 2.36
CA ALA A 333 -12.30 -7.20 1.27
C ALA A 333 -12.69 -8.62 1.67
N GLY A 334 -12.40 -9.03 2.92
CA GLY A 334 -12.80 -10.35 3.42
C GLY A 334 -14.26 -10.47 3.86
N MET A 335 -14.94 -9.34 4.12
CA MET A 335 -16.31 -9.33 4.65
C MET A 335 -17.38 -9.16 3.58
N LEU A 336 -17.07 -8.37 2.54
CA LEU A 336 -18.03 -7.98 1.51
C LEU A 336 -18.37 -9.12 0.55
N GLU A 337 -19.61 -9.09 0.06
CA GLU A 337 -20.01 -9.79 -1.14
C GLU A 337 -19.81 -8.87 -2.35
N PHE A 338 -19.20 -9.39 -3.40
CA PHE A 338 -18.88 -8.65 -4.60
C PHE A 338 -19.67 -9.17 -5.78
N GLY A 339 -20.25 -8.25 -6.55
CA GLY A 339 -21.01 -8.57 -7.76
C GLY A 339 -20.13 -8.86 -8.96
N TYR A 340 -20.60 -9.72 -9.85
CA TYR A 340 -19.90 -10.09 -11.08
C TYR A 340 -20.90 -10.56 -12.16
N GLY A 341 -20.42 -10.63 -13.39
CA GLY A 341 -21.27 -10.83 -14.58
C GLY A 341 -21.66 -9.51 -15.22
N GLN A 342 -22.51 -9.59 -16.25
CA GLN A 342 -22.99 -8.41 -16.96
C GLN A 342 -24.09 -7.73 -16.12
N PRO A 343 -23.91 -6.47 -15.69
CA PRO A 343 -24.93 -5.78 -14.91
C PRO A 343 -26.17 -5.47 -15.75
N GLU A 344 -27.34 -5.51 -15.11
CA GLU A 344 -28.62 -5.09 -15.66
C GLU A 344 -28.87 -3.62 -15.32
N HIS A 345 -29.29 -2.85 -16.32
CA HIS A 345 -29.66 -1.45 -16.17
C HIS A 345 -31.15 -1.32 -15.86
N LEU A 346 -31.50 -0.68 -14.76
CA LEU A 346 -32.85 -0.45 -14.29
C LEU A 346 -33.09 1.06 -14.13
N THR A 347 -34.32 1.51 -14.39
CA THR A 347 -34.72 2.92 -14.34
C THR A 347 -36.06 3.11 -13.64
N GLY A 348 -36.27 4.25 -12.99
CA GLY A 348 -37.52 4.61 -12.33
C GLY A 348 -37.95 3.62 -11.25
N GLU A 349 -39.23 3.27 -11.21
CA GLU A 349 -39.80 2.35 -10.21
C GLU A 349 -39.10 0.99 -10.16
N ALA A 350 -38.57 0.50 -11.30
CA ALA A 350 -37.83 -0.76 -11.33
C ALA A 350 -36.50 -0.67 -10.57
N ALA A 351 -35.82 0.48 -10.62
CA ALA A 351 -34.60 0.72 -9.85
C ALA A 351 -34.91 0.80 -8.35
N ALA A 352 -35.90 1.59 -7.95
CA ALA A 352 -36.35 1.69 -6.56
C ALA A 352 -36.78 0.34 -5.98
N ALA A 353 -37.57 -0.44 -6.74
CA ALA A 353 -38.01 -1.78 -6.32
C ALA A 353 -36.83 -2.76 -6.16
N ALA A 354 -35.79 -2.65 -7.00
CA ALA A 354 -34.62 -3.51 -6.91
C ALA A 354 -33.72 -3.22 -5.69
N ALA A 355 -33.80 -2.02 -5.12
CA ALA A 355 -33.06 -1.66 -3.90
C ALA A 355 -33.57 -2.40 -2.66
N VAL A 356 -34.81 -2.89 -2.69
CA VAL A 356 -35.42 -3.65 -1.59
C VAL A 356 -34.94 -5.10 -1.64
N GLY A 357 -34.00 -5.44 -0.74
CA GLY A 357 -33.50 -6.81 -0.60
C GLY A 357 -33.53 -7.32 0.84
N ASP A 358 -33.66 -8.64 1.01
CA ASP A 358 -33.71 -9.31 2.32
C ASP A 358 -32.48 -9.05 3.20
N LYS A 359 -31.35 -8.65 2.59
CA LYS A 359 -30.06 -8.39 3.25
C LYS A 359 -29.48 -7.03 2.88
N GLY A 360 -30.35 -6.05 2.63
CA GLY A 360 -29.96 -4.78 2.02
C GLY A 360 -29.99 -4.86 0.50
N ALA A 361 -29.56 -3.77 -0.15
CA ALA A 361 -29.60 -3.67 -1.60
C ALA A 361 -28.66 -4.70 -2.27
N PRO A 362 -29.08 -5.36 -3.38
CA PRO A 362 -28.20 -6.27 -4.13
C PRO A 362 -26.96 -5.52 -4.63
N PHE A 363 -25.86 -6.23 -4.91
CA PHE A 363 -24.63 -5.57 -5.35
C PHE A 363 -24.85 -4.78 -6.65
N GLY A 364 -24.60 -3.48 -6.61
CA GLY A 364 -24.84 -2.58 -7.72
C GLY A 364 -24.40 -1.14 -7.46
N LEU A 365 -24.71 -0.31 -8.46
CA LEU A 365 -24.61 1.15 -8.39
C LEU A 365 -26.01 1.74 -8.44
N TRP A 366 -26.24 2.76 -7.64
CA TRP A 366 -27.54 3.37 -7.43
C TRP A 366 -27.41 4.88 -7.62
N ARG A 367 -28.22 5.44 -8.52
CA ARG A 367 -28.33 6.88 -8.71
C ARG A 367 -29.34 7.41 -7.72
N VAL A 368 -28.86 8.13 -6.73
CA VAL A 368 -29.65 8.63 -5.59
C VAL A 368 -29.56 10.14 -5.51
N THR A 369 -30.55 10.75 -4.87
CA THR A 369 -30.53 12.14 -4.43
C THR A 369 -30.20 12.18 -2.94
N LEU A 370 -28.99 12.63 -2.62
CA LEU A 370 -28.59 12.88 -1.24
C LEU A 370 -29.27 14.16 -0.74
N PRO A 371 -29.96 14.15 0.42
CA PRO A 371 -30.59 15.34 0.97
C PRO A 371 -29.55 16.35 1.51
N PRO A 372 -29.89 17.64 1.64
CA PRO A 372 -29.00 18.62 2.28
C PRO A 372 -28.70 18.26 3.73
N GLY A 373 -27.44 18.35 4.14
CA GLY A 373 -26.99 18.05 5.51
C GLY A 373 -27.75 18.78 6.60
N GLN A 374 -28.06 20.07 6.40
CA GLN A 374 -28.77 20.91 7.37
C GLN A 374 -30.23 20.47 7.61
N THR A 375 -30.80 19.67 6.71
CA THR A 375 -32.16 19.12 6.89
C THR A 375 -32.19 17.86 7.76
N LEU A 376 -31.02 17.29 8.03
CA LEU A 376 -30.85 16.05 8.78
C LEU A 376 -30.46 16.34 10.23
N SER A 377 -30.95 15.51 11.15
CA SER A 377 -30.58 15.57 12.58
C SER A 377 -29.23 14.89 12.83
N LEU A 378 -28.16 15.38 12.20
CA LEU A 378 -26.79 14.85 12.33
C LEU A 378 -25.97 15.58 13.38
N PRO A 379 -24.98 14.92 14.02
CA PRO A 379 -24.05 15.61 14.91
C PRO A 379 -23.15 16.57 14.14
N GLY A 380 -23.10 17.84 14.58
CA GLY A 380 -22.26 18.88 13.95
C GLY A 380 -20.75 18.69 14.11
N LYS A 381 -20.31 17.82 15.05
CA LYS A 381 -18.89 17.49 15.27
C LYS A 381 -18.39 16.29 14.44
N LEU A 382 -19.08 15.96 13.34
CA LEU A 382 -18.68 14.94 12.38
C LEU A 382 -18.87 15.44 10.95
N PRO A 383 -18.09 14.91 9.98
CA PRO A 383 -18.34 15.21 8.58
C PRO A 383 -19.72 14.69 8.15
N LEU A 384 -20.25 15.18 7.04
CA LEU A 384 -21.41 14.56 6.41
C LEU A 384 -21.09 13.09 6.03
N PRO A 385 -22.06 12.16 6.10
CA PRO A 385 -21.77 10.72 5.97
C PRO A 385 -21.21 10.31 4.60
N HIS A 386 -21.61 11.01 3.54
CA HIS A 386 -21.10 10.81 2.19
C HIS A 386 -20.34 12.06 1.70
N PRO A 387 -19.11 11.96 1.17
CA PRO A 387 -18.32 13.14 0.81
C PRO A 387 -18.89 14.01 -0.32
N HIS A 388 -19.77 13.48 -1.16
CA HIS A 388 -20.49 14.28 -2.17
C HIS A 388 -21.71 15.04 -1.61
N MET A 389 -22.11 14.76 -0.37
CA MET A 389 -23.25 15.45 0.24
C MET A 389 -22.88 16.91 0.52
N LEU A 390 -23.82 17.83 0.30
CA LEU A 390 -23.65 19.24 0.60
C LEU A 390 -24.54 19.64 1.77
N GLU A 391 -24.17 20.72 2.44
CA GLU A 391 -24.88 21.20 3.63
C GLU A 391 -26.26 21.77 3.28
N ASP A 392 -26.35 22.54 2.20
CA ASP A 392 -27.47 23.45 1.91
C ASP A 392 -28.33 23.04 0.71
N GLN A 393 -27.85 22.10 -0.12
CA GLN A 393 -28.58 21.66 -1.31
C GLN A 393 -28.50 20.14 -1.53
N PRO A 394 -29.54 19.54 -2.15
CA PRO A 394 -29.50 18.12 -2.48
C PRO A 394 -28.51 17.86 -3.62
N VAL A 395 -27.92 16.66 -3.64
CA VAL A 395 -26.95 16.25 -4.66
C VAL A 395 -27.34 14.92 -5.25
N GLN A 396 -27.51 14.88 -6.57
CA GLN A 396 -27.63 13.63 -7.29
C GLN A 396 -26.26 13.01 -7.54
N THR A 397 -26.06 11.75 -7.14
CA THR A 397 -24.78 11.06 -7.34
C THR A 397 -24.98 9.54 -7.46
N TRP A 398 -23.94 8.85 -7.91
CA TRP A 398 -23.88 7.39 -7.94
C TRP A 398 -23.23 6.88 -6.65
N VAL A 399 -23.89 5.92 -6.00
CA VAL A 399 -23.38 5.28 -4.79
C VAL A 399 -23.36 3.76 -4.95
N THR A 400 -22.46 3.08 -4.25
CA THR A 400 -22.48 1.61 -4.16
C THR A 400 -23.59 1.13 -3.24
N SER A 401 -23.99 -0.14 -3.33
CA SER A 401 -24.95 -0.74 -2.37
C SER A 401 -24.50 -0.60 -0.92
N VAL A 402 -23.19 -0.64 -0.67
CA VAL A 402 -22.62 -0.40 0.67
C VAL A 402 -22.97 0.99 1.20
N SER A 403 -22.92 2.01 0.32
CA SER A 403 -23.29 3.37 0.68
C SER A 403 -24.79 3.57 0.77
N LEU A 404 -25.58 2.91 -0.09
CA LEU A 404 -27.03 2.90 0.02
C LEU A 404 -27.47 2.36 1.38
N ASP A 405 -26.99 1.17 1.76
CA ASP A 405 -27.27 0.57 3.08
C ASP A 405 -26.73 1.43 4.24
N GLY A 406 -25.57 2.07 4.04
CA GLY A 406 -24.97 2.98 5.01
C GLY A 406 -25.83 4.21 5.27
N LEU A 407 -26.42 4.80 4.23
CA LEU A 407 -27.33 5.94 4.34
C LEU A 407 -28.62 5.55 5.10
N CYS A 408 -29.17 4.38 4.81
CA CYS A 408 -30.35 3.85 5.49
C CYS A 408 -30.08 3.43 6.96
N SER A 409 -28.82 3.25 7.35
CA SER A 409 -28.47 2.91 8.73
C SER A 409 -28.89 4.04 9.69
N PRO A 410 -29.25 3.75 10.96
CA PRO A 410 -29.59 4.78 11.93
C PRO A 410 -28.46 5.79 12.15
N VAL A 411 -28.80 7.02 12.53
CA VAL A 411 -27.82 8.06 12.91
C VAL A 411 -26.87 7.54 14.00
N ALA A 412 -27.37 6.80 14.98
CA ALA A 412 -26.57 6.21 16.06
C ALA A 412 -25.50 5.22 15.58
N ASP A 413 -25.66 4.64 14.38
CA ASP A 413 -24.73 3.73 13.74
C ASP A 413 -23.90 4.40 12.63
N GLY A 414 -24.02 5.73 12.50
CA GLY A 414 -23.29 6.55 11.54
C GLY A 414 -24.05 6.88 10.26
N GLY A 415 -25.24 6.33 10.02
CA GLY A 415 -26.04 6.63 8.83
C GLY A 415 -26.81 7.95 8.92
N ILE A 416 -27.81 8.12 8.04
CA ILE A 416 -28.78 9.23 8.09
C ILE A 416 -30.18 8.77 8.48
N GLY A 417 -30.41 7.46 8.62
CA GLY A 417 -31.72 6.88 8.91
C GLY A 417 -32.75 7.10 7.81
N ALA A 418 -32.31 7.25 6.56
CA ALA A 418 -33.19 7.48 5.41
C ALA A 418 -33.97 6.21 5.08
N ASP A 419 -35.25 6.38 4.76
CA ASP A 419 -35.97 5.34 4.03
C ASP A 419 -35.50 5.35 2.56
N LEU A 420 -35.61 4.21 1.87
CA LEU A 420 -35.19 4.13 0.46
C LEU A 420 -35.96 5.13 -0.44
N ASP A 421 -37.21 5.42 -0.09
CA ASP A 421 -38.05 6.38 -0.80
C ASP A 421 -37.53 7.83 -0.66
N ASP A 422 -36.85 8.16 0.45
CA ASP A 422 -36.27 9.48 0.68
C ASP A 422 -35.03 9.76 -0.21
N LEU A 423 -34.43 8.71 -0.76
CA LEU A 423 -33.20 8.79 -1.57
C LEU A 423 -33.47 8.95 -3.07
N ASP A 424 -34.74 9.01 -3.50
CA ASP A 424 -35.15 9.24 -4.90
C ASP A 424 -34.32 8.40 -5.89
N ILE A 425 -34.39 7.07 -5.75
CA ILE A 425 -33.62 6.13 -6.56
C ILE A 425 -34.18 6.14 -7.99
N THR A 426 -33.45 6.76 -8.91
CA THR A 426 -33.92 6.99 -10.29
C THR A 426 -33.34 5.99 -11.30
N GLU A 427 -32.16 5.44 -11.01
CA GLU A 427 -31.41 4.59 -11.94
C GLU A 427 -30.55 3.60 -11.13
N ALA A 428 -30.34 2.39 -11.66
CA ALA A 428 -29.48 1.41 -11.03
C ALA A 428 -28.80 0.48 -12.03
N TRP A 429 -27.58 0.05 -11.70
CA TRP A 429 -26.88 -1.04 -12.38
C TRP A 429 -26.68 -2.18 -11.39
N VAL A 430 -27.44 -3.26 -11.55
CA VAL A 430 -27.48 -4.38 -10.60
C VAL A 430 -26.75 -5.60 -11.18
N TYR A 431 -25.84 -6.19 -10.41
CA TYR A 431 -25.10 -7.37 -10.86
C TYR A 431 -25.91 -8.66 -10.61
N PRO A 432 -25.96 -9.58 -11.59
CA PRO A 432 -26.80 -10.77 -11.52
C PRO A 432 -26.29 -11.82 -10.53
N GLN A 433 -25.01 -11.75 -10.16
CA GLN A 433 -24.37 -12.68 -9.25
C GLN A 433 -23.55 -11.90 -8.24
N GLN A 434 -23.54 -12.34 -6.98
CA GLN A 434 -22.69 -11.79 -5.93
C GLN A 434 -22.15 -12.89 -5.02
N GLY A 435 -21.05 -12.62 -4.33
CA GLY A 435 -20.54 -13.51 -3.28
C GLY A 435 -19.20 -13.10 -2.72
N ARG A 436 -18.72 -13.85 -1.73
CA ARG A 436 -17.44 -13.58 -1.03
C ARG A 436 -16.22 -14.00 -1.84
N VAL A 437 -15.95 -13.31 -2.95
CA VAL A 437 -14.88 -13.66 -3.90
C VAL A 437 -13.50 -13.58 -3.23
N LEU A 438 -13.25 -12.52 -2.45
CA LEU A 438 -11.98 -12.22 -1.81
C LEU A 438 -11.82 -12.80 -0.39
N ASP A 439 -12.77 -13.56 0.14
CA ASP A 439 -12.69 -14.09 1.51
C ASP A 439 -11.46 -15.00 1.73
N LYS A 440 -11.23 -15.99 0.83
CA LYS A 440 -10.04 -16.84 0.91
C LYS A 440 -8.74 -16.04 0.73
N TRP A 441 -8.75 -15.02 -0.14
CA TRP A 441 -7.60 -14.15 -0.36
C TRP A 441 -7.27 -13.34 0.90
N ALA A 442 -8.29 -12.72 1.51
CA ALA A 442 -8.16 -11.96 2.73
C ALA A 442 -7.74 -12.83 3.92
N LYS A 443 -8.22 -14.08 3.98
CA LYS A 443 -7.82 -15.06 4.99
C LYS A 443 -6.32 -15.39 4.89
N ILE A 444 -5.81 -15.70 3.70
CA ILE A 444 -4.37 -15.99 3.50
C ILE A 444 -3.52 -14.81 3.97
N LEU A 445 -3.84 -13.59 3.53
CA LEU A 445 -3.07 -12.39 3.89
C LEU A 445 -3.20 -12.04 5.37
N ARG A 446 -4.37 -12.27 5.99
CA ARG A 446 -4.57 -12.09 7.44
C ARG A 446 -3.71 -13.06 8.25
N GLU A 447 -3.68 -14.32 7.86
CA GLU A 447 -2.87 -15.35 8.53
C GLU A 447 -1.39 -15.06 8.38
N ALA A 448 -0.96 -14.71 7.15
CA ALA A 448 0.42 -14.33 6.86
C ALA A 448 0.85 -13.06 7.63
N ARG A 449 0.01 -12.01 7.66
CA ARG A 449 0.28 -10.80 8.46
C ARG A 449 0.40 -11.13 9.95
N ARG A 450 -0.49 -11.97 10.48
CA ARG A 450 -0.43 -12.39 11.89
C ARG A 450 0.88 -13.11 12.17
N THR A 451 1.28 -14.07 11.34
CA THR A 451 2.57 -14.76 11.49
C THR A 451 3.75 -13.79 11.49
N ALA A 452 3.76 -12.76 10.63
CA ALA A 452 4.82 -11.75 10.63
C ALA A 452 4.82 -10.90 11.91
N VAL A 453 3.65 -10.59 12.48
CA VAL A 453 3.52 -9.87 13.76
C VAL A 453 3.98 -10.74 14.93
N ASP A 454 3.58 -12.01 14.98
CA ASP A 454 3.88 -12.93 16.08
C ASP A 454 5.39 -13.19 16.26
N ILE A 455 6.18 -13.04 15.19
CA ILE A 455 7.64 -13.22 15.18
C ILE A 455 8.42 -11.90 15.06
N ASP A 456 7.73 -10.76 15.13
CA ASP A 456 8.30 -9.41 14.99
C ASP A 456 9.13 -9.19 13.70
N ASP A 457 8.65 -9.73 12.57
CA ASP A 457 9.28 -9.56 11.26
C ASP A 457 8.70 -8.33 10.54
N ALA A 458 9.29 -7.17 10.85
CA ALA A 458 8.86 -5.87 10.31
C ALA A 458 8.90 -5.80 8.76
N PRO A 459 9.97 -6.22 8.06
CA PRO A 459 9.99 -6.22 6.58
C PRO A 459 8.83 -7.02 5.98
N THR A 460 8.57 -8.22 6.50
CA THR A 460 7.51 -9.07 5.99
C THR A 460 6.12 -8.54 6.32
N LYS A 461 5.92 -7.99 7.52
CA LYS A 461 4.66 -7.33 7.92
C LYS A 461 4.34 -6.17 6.98
N ARG A 462 5.32 -5.33 6.64
CA ARG A 462 5.19 -4.23 5.67
C ARG A 462 4.89 -4.76 4.28
N PHE A 463 5.62 -5.77 3.81
CA PHE A 463 5.39 -6.40 2.51
C PHE A 463 3.95 -6.92 2.35
N VAL A 464 3.41 -7.63 3.34
CA VAL A 464 2.01 -8.09 3.33
C VAL A 464 1.05 -6.91 3.31
N GLY A 465 1.35 -5.86 4.09
CA GLY A 465 0.71 -4.54 4.03
C GLY A 465 0.54 -4.02 2.61
N SER A 466 1.67 -3.87 1.93
CA SER A 466 1.77 -3.37 0.56
C SER A 466 1.08 -4.28 -0.45
N CYS A 467 1.07 -5.61 -0.22
CA CYS A 467 0.39 -6.55 -1.11
C CYS A 467 -1.12 -6.30 -1.22
N TYR A 468 -1.82 -6.18 -0.08
CA TYR A 468 -3.27 -5.95 -0.12
C TYR A 468 -3.63 -4.51 -0.50
N LYS A 469 -2.88 -3.51 0.00
CA LYS A 469 -3.11 -2.09 -0.34
C LYS A 469 -2.89 -1.87 -1.84
N GLY A 470 -1.75 -2.33 -2.36
CA GLY A 470 -1.40 -2.23 -3.78
C GLY A 470 -2.41 -2.95 -4.68
N TYR A 471 -2.74 -4.21 -4.38
CA TYR A 471 -3.69 -4.97 -5.21
C TYR A 471 -5.08 -4.30 -5.29
N ILE A 472 -5.63 -3.88 -4.14
CA ILE A 472 -6.93 -3.19 -4.10
C ILE A 472 -6.85 -1.85 -4.83
N GLY A 473 -5.79 -1.05 -4.61
CA GLY A 473 -5.58 0.22 -5.27
C GLY A 473 -5.50 0.10 -6.80
N ARG A 474 -4.92 -0.99 -7.32
CA ARG A 474 -4.79 -1.21 -8.76
C ARG A 474 -6.04 -1.80 -9.43
N MET A 475 -7.08 -2.21 -8.71
CA MET A 475 -8.32 -2.76 -9.32
C MET A 475 -9.02 -1.79 -10.28
N VAL A 476 -8.85 -0.48 -10.10
CA VAL A 476 -9.48 0.56 -10.95
C VAL A 476 -8.71 0.90 -12.22
N ASN A 477 -7.44 0.49 -12.33
CA ASN A 477 -6.62 0.88 -13.47
C ASN A 477 -6.59 -0.25 -14.51
N PRO A 478 -7.22 -0.06 -15.69
CA PRO A 478 -7.29 -1.09 -16.72
C PRO A 478 -5.95 -1.36 -17.39
N ASP A 479 -5.06 -0.36 -17.48
CA ASP A 479 -3.78 -0.43 -18.20
C ASP A 479 -2.80 -1.44 -17.58
N MET A 480 -2.92 -1.68 -16.28
CA MET A 480 -2.14 -2.73 -15.61
C MET A 480 -2.62 -4.16 -15.87
N TRP A 481 -3.87 -4.30 -16.32
CA TRP A 481 -4.55 -5.58 -16.51
C TRP A 481 -4.90 -5.84 -17.98
N THR A 482 -4.12 -5.28 -18.90
CA THR A 482 -4.33 -5.33 -20.35
C THR A 482 -4.24 -6.73 -20.93
N ALA A 483 -3.34 -7.57 -20.41
CA ALA A 483 -3.22 -8.95 -20.83
C ALA A 483 -4.54 -9.70 -20.62
N THR A 484 -5.07 -10.35 -21.67
CA THR A 484 -6.40 -11.02 -21.64
C THR A 484 -6.59 -11.95 -20.44
N ARG A 485 -5.53 -12.65 -20.02
CA ARG A 485 -5.54 -13.57 -18.87
C ARG A 485 -5.59 -12.87 -17.50
N MET A 486 -5.46 -11.55 -17.45
CA MET A 486 -5.38 -10.72 -16.25
C MET A 486 -6.54 -9.74 -16.11
N GLN A 487 -7.38 -9.60 -17.13
CA GLN A 487 -8.49 -8.65 -17.15
C GLN A 487 -9.47 -8.83 -15.97
N HIS A 488 -9.57 -10.04 -15.40
CA HIS A 488 -10.39 -10.30 -14.21
C HIS A 488 -9.94 -9.57 -12.95
N HIS A 489 -8.76 -8.97 -12.93
CA HIS A 489 -8.29 -8.13 -11.82
C HIS A 489 -8.82 -6.69 -11.91
N HIS A 490 -9.27 -6.24 -13.09
CA HIS A 490 -9.93 -4.95 -13.23
C HIS A 490 -11.34 -5.02 -12.63
N GLN A 491 -11.47 -4.52 -11.40
CA GLN A 491 -12.66 -4.62 -10.55
C GLN A 491 -12.95 -3.28 -9.83
N PRO A 492 -13.17 -2.18 -10.57
CA PRO A 492 -13.35 -0.84 -10.02
C PRO A 492 -14.45 -0.74 -8.97
N LEU A 493 -15.61 -1.40 -9.18
CA LEU A 493 -16.71 -1.37 -8.22
C LEU A 493 -16.40 -2.13 -6.93
N TRP A 494 -15.59 -3.20 -7.00
CA TRP A 494 -15.18 -3.90 -5.78
C TRP A 494 -14.31 -3.00 -4.91
N ARG A 495 -13.38 -2.25 -5.52
CA ARG A 495 -12.61 -1.23 -4.80
C ARG A 495 -13.54 -0.18 -4.21
N ALA A 496 -14.47 0.38 -4.99
CA ALA A 496 -15.40 1.40 -4.52
C ALA A 496 -16.18 0.92 -3.27
N SER A 497 -16.73 -0.29 -3.30
CA SER A 497 -17.43 -0.89 -2.15
C SER A 497 -16.50 -1.12 -0.94
N ILE A 498 -15.23 -1.48 -1.15
CA ILE A 498 -14.24 -1.61 -0.06
C ILE A 498 -13.99 -0.26 0.62
N ILE A 499 -13.79 0.82 -0.17
CA ILE A 499 -13.57 2.17 0.35
C ILE A 499 -14.81 2.66 1.12
N ALA A 500 -16.00 2.52 0.53
CA ALA A 500 -17.26 2.85 1.19
C ALA A 500 -17.40 2.13 2.54
N HIS A 501 -17.15 0.82 2.57
CA HIS A 501 -17.27 0.03 3.80
C HIS A 501 -16.30 0.49 4.90
N CYS A 502 -15.07 0.88 4.55
CA CYS A 502 -14.11 1.46 5.49
C CYS A 502 -14.60 2.79 6.08
N ARG A 503 -15.16 3.66 5.24
CA ARG A 503 -15.72 4.96 5.65
C ARG A 503 -16.88 4.79 6.64
N TRP A 504 -17.84 3.94 6.31
CA TRP A 504 -19.00 3.66 7.17
C TRP A 504 -18.60 2.99 8.49
N ARG A 505 -17.61 2.08 8.46
CA ARG A 505 -17.07 1.49 9.70
C ARG A 505 -16.44 2.55 10.60
N GLY A 506 -15.60 3.42 10.05
CA GLY A 506 -14.94 4.50 10.80
C GLY A 506 -15.96 5.43 11.45
N ARG A 507 -16.96 5.85 10.67
CA ARG A 507 -18.05 6.70 11.17
C ARG A 507 -18.86 6.04 12.29
N ARG A 508 -19.18 4.75 12.18
CA ARG A 508 -19.86 3.99 13.24
C ARG A 508 -19.06 3.97 14.53
N VAL A 509 -17.73 3.81 14.43
CA VAL A 509 -16.86 3.86 15.61
C VAL A 509 -16.82 5.27 16.21
N ALA A 510 -16.75 6.31 15.38
CA ALA A 510 -16.80 7.69 15.88
C ALA A 510 -18.12 7.97 16.64
N MET A 511 -19.26 7.52 16.12
CA MET A 511 -20.55 7.61 16.82
C MET A 511 -20.57 6.82 18.13
N ARG A 512 -19.94 5.65 18.17
CA ARG A 512 -19.78 4.88 19.41
C ARG A 512 -18.97 5.64 20.45
N ILE A 513 -17.80 6.15 20.07
CA ILE A 513 -16.89 6.89 20.96
C ILE A 513 -17.59 8.13 21.53
N ALA A 514 -18.29 8.88 20.68
CA ALA A 514 -19.07 10.03 21.12
C ALA A 514 -20.13 9.65 22.17
N ARG A 515 -20.83 8.52 22.00
CA ARG A 515 -21.83 8.05 22.97
C ARG A 515 -21.22 7.54 24.28
N GLU A 516 -20.09 6.84 24.20
CA GLU A 516 -19.47 6.13 25.34
C GLU A 516 -18.54 7.03 26.16
N HIS A 517 -17.87 7.98 25.50
CA HIS A 517 -16.85 8.83 26.11
C HIS A 517 -17.16 10.33 26.02
N GLY A 518 -18.19 10.74 25.26
CA GLY A 518 -18.47 12.16 25.01
C GLY A 518 -17.42 12.83 24.11
N ARG A 519 -16.49 12.06 23.53
CA ARG A 519 -15.36 12.57 22.73
C ARG A 519 -15.69 12.55 21.24
N TRP A 520 -15.31 13.63 20.56
CA TRP A 520 -15.49 13.79 19.13
C TRP A 520 -14.14 13.92 18.42
N PRO A 521 -14.02 13.42 17.19
CA PRO A 521 -12.79 13.58 16.43
C PRO A 521 -12.62 15.03 15.98
N ILE A 522 -11.36 15.44 15.83
CA ILE A 522 -10.98 16.74 15.26
C ILE A 522 -10.49 16.60 13.82
N ARG A 523 -10.06 15.39 13.42
CA ARG A 523 -9.62 15.08 12.06
C ARG A 523 -9.90 13.62 11.71
N THR A 524 -10.19 13.36 10.43
CA THR A 524 -10.12 12.02 9.84
C THR A 524 -9.51 12.07 8.44
N VAL A 525 -8.70 11.08 8.13
CA VAL A 525 -8.15 10.83 6.80
C VAL A 525 -8.28 9.33 6.54
N THR A 526 -9.05 8.96 5.51
CA THR A 526 -9.35 7.59 5.10
C THR A 526 -9.92 6.71 6.21
N ASP A 527 -9.03 6.05 6.95
CA ASP A 527 -9.28 5.06 7.99
C ASP A 527 -8.72 5.45 9.37
N SER A 528 -8.02 6.58 9.46
CA SER A 528 -7.46 7.16 10.67
C SER A 528 -8.29 8.35 11.19
N TRP A 529 -8.38 8.48 12.51
CA TRP A 529 -9.17 9.48 13.23
C TRP A 529 -8.37 10.03 14.41
N VAL A 530 -8.34 11.35 14.58
CA VAL A 530 -7.60 12.05 15.63
C VAL A 530 -8.56 12.61 16.68
N TYR A 531 -8.24 12.39 17.95
CA TYR A 531 -9.01 12.81 19.12
C TYR A 531 -8.15 13.56 20.12
N LEU A 532 -8.78 14.48 20.85
CA LEU A 532 -8.25 15.11 22.04
C LEU A 532 -8.85 14.38 23.26
N LEU A 533 -7.99 13.84 24.12
CA LEU A 533 -8.40 12.95 25.21
C LEU A 533 -7.82 13.40 26.55
N ALA A 534 -8.53 13.03 27.63
CA ALA A 534 -8.00 13.16 28.99
C ALA A 534 -7.04 12.01 29.35
N GLU A 535 -6.37 12.15 30.49
CA GLU A 535 -5.44 11.15 31.00
C GLU A 535 -6.20 9.85 31.32
N GLY A 536 -5.67 8.71 30.87
CA GLY A 536 -6.24 7.39 31.11
C GLY A 536 -7.51 7.05 30.30
N GLU A 537 -8.01 7.94 29.44
CA GLU A 537 -9.06 7.58 28.49
C GLU A 537 -8.52 6.65 27.39
N ASP A 538 -9.22 5.52 27.19
CA ASP A 538 -8.97 4.57 26.10
C ASP A 538 -10.23 4.45 25.23
N ILE A 539 -10.08 4.83 23.96
CA ILE A 539 -11.15 4.84 22.95
C ILE A 539 -10.97 3.77 21.87
N ALA A 540 -9.82 3.06 21.89
CA ALA A 540 -9.49 2.05 20.91
C ALA A 540 -10.31 0.77 21.16
N ASP A 541 -10.42 -0.07 20.14
CA ASP A 541 -11.01 -1.40 20.34
C ASP A 541 -10.01 -2.30 21.08
N PRO A 542 -10.44 -3.04 22.13
CA PRO A 542 -9.56 -3.96 22.85
C PRO A 542 -9.19 -5.22 22.03
N SER A 543 -9.72 -5.35 20.82
CA SER A 543 -9.53 -6.51 19.97
C SER A 543 -8.43 -6.29 18.93
N GLU A 544 -7.53 -7.26 18.80
CA GLU A 544 -6.50 -7.28 17.75
C GLU A 544 -7.03 -7.67 16.36
N ALA A 545 -8.34 -7.94 16.24
CA ALA A 545 -8.95 -8.32 14.97
C ALA A 545 -8.78 -7.23 13.90
N LEU A 546 -8.73 -7.64 12.63
CA LEU A 546 -8.65 -6.69 11.51
C LEU A 546 -9.94 -5.85 11.41
N GLY A 547 -9.79 -4.59 11.02
CA GLY A 547 -10.86 -3.61 10.90
C GLY A 547 -11.30 -2.98 12.21
N LYS A 548 -10.65 -3.36 13.33
CA LYS A 548 -10.81 -2.71 14.64
C LYS A 548 -9.91 -1.49 14.74
N MET A 549 -10.38 -0.47 15.47
CA MET A 549 -9.59 0.74 15.72
C MET A 549 -8.51 0.45 16.75
N SER A 550 -7.27 0.80 16.44
CA SER A 550 -6.15 0.71 17.38
C SER A 550 -5.40 2.03 17.43
N VAL A 551 -4.83 2.35 18.59
CA VAL A 551 -3.93 3.49 18.73
C VAL A 551 -2.77 3.34 17.75
N GLU A 552 -2.55 4.39 16.96
CA GLU A 552 -1.45 4.54 16.00
C GLU A 552 -0.38 5.50 16.53
N LYS A 553 -0.82 6.66 17.04
CA LYS A 553 0.02 7.68 17.67
C LYS A 553 -0.66 8.19 18.94
N ASP A 554 0.12 8.55 19.95
CA ASP A 554 -0.37 8.97 21.25
C ASP A 554 0.66 9.87 21.94
N THR A 555 0.37 11.17 21.95
CA THR A 555 1.31 12.19 22.42
C THR A 555 0.70 12.99 23.58
N ILE A 556 1.51 13.26 24.60
CA ILE A 556 1.12 14.14 25.71
C ILE A 556 1.01 15.57 25.20
N VAL A 557 -0.05 16.27 25.59
CA VAL A 557 -0.28 17.67 25.24
C VAL A 557 0.55 18.57 26.16
N THR A 558 1.45 19.34 25.55
CA THR A 558 2.18 20.42 26.22
C THR A 558 1.34 21.71 26.27
N ASP A 559 1.70 22.65 27.15
CA ASP A 559 1.04 23.97 27.19
C ASP A 559 1.09 24.70 25.83
N THR A 560 2.19 24.52 25.09
CA THR A 560 2.35 25.05 23.73
C THR A 560 1.36 24.42 22.77
N LEU A 561 1.21 23.09 22.80
CA LEU A 561 0.29 22.38 21.91
C LEU A 561 -1.17 22.69 22.25
N LEU A 562 -1.51 22.77 23.53
CA LEU A 562 -2.85 23.17 23.98
C LEU A 562 -3.17 24.60 23.52
N SER A 563 -2.20 25.51 23.64
CA SER A 563 -2.34 26.89 23.15
C SER A 563 -2.54 26.93 21.64
N ALA A 564 -1.81 26.12 20.88
CA ALA A 564 -1.95 26.05 19.42
C ALA A 564 -3.35 25.57 19.00
N PHE A 565 -3.91 24.54 19.66
CA PHE A 565 -5.29 24.13 19.42
C PHE A 565 -6.32 25.18 19.86
N ALA A 566 -6.09 25.87 20.99
CA ALA A 566 -7.02 26.87 21.51
C ALA A 566 -7.05 28.15 20.66
N SER A 567 -5.93 28.48 20.00
CA SER A 567 -5.79 29.66 19.14
C SER A 567 -6.03 29.39 17.66
N ALA A 568 -6.33 28.14 17.27
CA ALA A 568 -6.53 27.79 15.86
C ALA A 568 -7.77 28.52 15.31
N GLU A 569 -7.59 29.29 14.25
CA GLU A 569 -8.70 30.03 13.62
C GLU A 569 -9.34 29.21 12.49
N ASP A 570 -8.57 28.30 11.89
CA ASP A 570 -9.02 27.49 10.77
C ASP A 570 -8.46 26.05 10.78
N VAL A 571 -8.80 25.29 9.72
CA VAL A 571 -8.39 23.90 9.57
C VAL A 571 -6.89 23.74 9.30
N HIS A 572 -6.22 24.76 8.76
CA HIS A 572 -4.79 24.74 8.48
C HIS A 572 -4.01 24.77 9.79
N ASP A 573 -4.39 25.67 10.71
CA ASP A 573 -3.80 25.75 12.06
C ASP A 573 -3.92 24.43 12.82
N VAL A 574 -5.10 23.80 12.77
CA VAL A 574 -5.33 22.49 13.41
C VAL A 574 -4.45 21.42 12.79
N ASN A 575 -4.30 21.40 11.46
CA ASN A 575 -3.43 20.43 10.79
C ASN A 575 -1.96 20.63 11.16
N LEU A 576 -1.50 21.88 11.31
CA LEU A 576 -0.16 22.19 11.81
C LEU A 576 0.03 21.73 13.27
N ALA A 577 -0.95 21.97 14.14
CA ALA A 577 -0.90 21.51 15.53
C ALA A 577 -0.86 19.98 15.62
N ILE A 578 -1.69 19.27 14.86
CA ILE A 578 -1.66 17.79 14.80
C ILE A 578 -0.31 17.30 14.24
N LYS A 579 0.23 17.97 13.22
CA LYS A 579 1.54 17.63 12.66
C LYS A 579 2.64 17.81 13.71
N ALA A 580 2.63 18.92 14.43
CA ALA A 580 3.58 19.20 15.50
C ALA A 580 3.48 18.16 16.64
N ALA A 581 2.25 17.79 17.04
CA ALA A 581 2.02 16.76 18.05
C ALA A 581 2.69 15.43 17.68
N PHE A 582 2.63 15.05 16.40
CA PHE A 582 3.11 13.76 15.93
C PHE A 582 4.50 13.79 15.28
N ALA A 583 5.20 14.93 15.34
CA ALA A 583 6.55 15.08 14.81
C ALA A 583 7.62 14.58 15.80
N GLU A 584 7.37 14.70 17.11
CA GLU A 584 8.31 14.20 18.14
C GLU A 584 8.41 12.66 18.17
N ASP A 585 7.40 11.95 17.62
CA ASP A 585 7.40 10.48 17.46
C ASP A 585 8.14 10.01 16.18
N GLU A 586 8.62 10.91 15.30
CA GLU A 586 9.35 10.53 14.07
C GLU A 586 10.88 10.44 14.26
N ASP A 587 11.39 10.88 15.42
CA ASP A 587 12.81 10.86 15.80
C ASP A 587 13.19 9.70 16.76
N GLU A 588 12.25 8.80 17.09
CA GLU A 588 12.46 7.50 17.76
C GLU A 588 12.21 6.32 16.81
#